data_AF-A0A373WC19-F1
#
_entry.id   AF-A0A373WC19-F1
#
_cell.length_a   1.000
_cell.length_b   1.000
_cell.length_c   1.000
_cell.angle_alpha   90.00
_cell.angle_beta   90.00
_cell.angle_gamma   90.00
#
_symmetry.space_group_name_H-M   'P 1'
#
loop_
_entity.id
_entity.type
_entity.pdbx_description
1 polymer ?
#
loop_
_entity_poly.entity_id
_entity_poly.type
_entity_poly.pdbx_seq_one_letter_code
_entity_poly.pdbx_strand_id
1 'polypeptide(L)'
;MRIRNLAAFMAAMSIMLSCTLSVSGTSSGRTVNITVDTGKDRKAISPYIYGVNAELMENDVSCKAVRAGGNRYSAYNWETNASNAGADWKNISDGYFQQNVPEDMKDKPGCAALKLNEVCTAKGAYPLMTLQLAGYVSADMNGEVSKAERAPSDRWKKVELVKGDEFSLTPDLNDGTVYMDEFVNYLVNTLGDSQNGGIRGYSLDNEPGLWSSTHSLVHPEKTTCAEIVEKSVTMSKAVKDIDPNAEIFGPALFGYGAFTNFADAPDWKEIKNDNPEYKWFIDYYLDEMKKAEDENGRRLLDVLDVHFYTEAKGACGKRYCEHYGDPDCVYNKLNSTRSFWDDTYTEDSWITDAGAEFLPILPALKESIDTYYPGTKLAITEYDFQGAYDVCGAIMEADTLGIFAQNGIYAANLFTMDAQYQLAAINLYTNYDGSGSGFGDTLVSCTTDDIETSTAYAAINGDNEDVITLVVTNKAFDDKTTANIELGNEYKYAHLYGINSMSAQLFDMTDSNPAVTLNGSSLTLEMEPRTVSLLVIAKDKEALDTREAVSSAAEKGEGKSSLPLILGIAGGAAALVAAIVFAVFRIKKTQH
;
A
#
# COMPACT_ATOMS: atom_id res chain seq x y z
N MET A 1 37.60 21.94 62.90
CA MET A 1 36.36 22.38 63.59
C MET A 1 35.32 21.30 63.34
N ARG A 2 34.84 20.69 64.43
CA ARG A 2 33.70 19.75 64.62
C ARG A 2 33.07 19.09 63.36
N ILE A 3 33.22 17.78 63.11
CA ILE A 3 32.63 16.59 63.79
C ILE A 3 31.30 16.14 63.13
N ARG A 4 31.35 14.93 62.52
CA ARG A 4 30.34 13.81 62.46
C ARG A 4 29.18 13.94 61.46
N ASN A 5 28.75 12.90 60.72
CA ASN A 5 28.99 11.45 60.74
C ASN A 5 28.53 10.83 59.38
N LEU A 6 29.36 10.01 58.72
CA LEU A 6 29.28 8.53 58.57
C LEU A 6 28.03 8.01 57.80
N ALA A 7 28.19 7.48 56.58
CA ALA A 7 28.60 6.10 56.22
C ALA A 7 27.42 5.11 56.37
N ALA A 8 26.83 4.59 55.30
CA ALA A 8 27.30 3.60 54.33
C ALA A 8 26.89 2.15 54.69
N PHE A 9 26.31 1.49 53.68
CA PHE A 9 26.38 0.06 53.35
C PHE A 9 25.41 -0.99 53.96
N MET A 10 24.96 -1.83 53.01
CA MET A 10 24.60 -3.25 53.04
C MET A 10 23.13 -3.68 53.06
N ALA A 11 22.80 -4.35 51.94
CA ALA A 11 21.78 -5.36 51.78
C ALA A 11 22.01 -6.58 52.69
N ALA A 12 20.93 -7.19 53.18
CA ALA A 12 20.51 -8.55 52.84
C ALA A 12 19.51 -9.12 53.88
N MET A 13 18.47 -9.77 53.34
CA MET A 13 17.62 -10.83 53.91
C MET A 13 16.83 -10.56 55.20
N SER A 14 15.50 -10.63 55.08
CA SER A 14 14.66 -11.46 55.95
C SER A 14 13.25 -11.73 55.39
N ILE A 15 13.04 -13.02 55.09
CA ILE A 15 11.92 -13.87 55.53
C ILE A 15 10.51 -13.63 54.93
N MET A 16 10.09 -14.68 54.20
CA MET A 16 8.75 -15.05 53.79
C MET A 16 7.64 -14.75 54.81
N LEU A 17 6.54 -14.17 54.33
CA LEU A 17 5.21 -14.53 54.80
C LEU A 17 4.30 -14.73 53.59
N SER A 18 3.96 -16.00 53.35
CA SER A 18 3.04 -16.46 52.33
C SER A 18 1.62 -15.97 52.63
N CYS A 19 1.08 -15.14 51.74
CA CYS A 19 -0.36 -15.01 51.53
C CYS A 19 -0.66 -15.49 50.11
N THR A 20 -0.86 -16.80 49.98
CA THR A 20 -1.54 -17.39 48.82
C THR A 20 -3.01 -16.98 48.88
N LEU A 21 -3.33 -15.84 48.28
CA LEU A 21 -4.68 -15.58 47.80
C LEU A 21 -4.75 -16.16 46.39
N SER A 22 -5.18 -17.42 46.30
CA SER A 22 -5.68 -18.01 45.07
C SER A 22 -6.98 -17.29 44.73
N VAL A 23 -6.87 -16.16 44.03
CA VAL A 23 -8.00 -15.66 43.26
C VAL A 23 -8.08 -16.57 42.04
N SER A 24 -8.83 -17.65 42.18
CA SER A 24 -9.33 -18.41 41.04
C SER A 24 -10.38 -17.54 40.34
N GLY A 25 -9.92 -16.47 39.70
CA GLY A 25 -10.67 -15.84 38.63
C GLY A 25 -10.59 -16.81 37.47
N THR A 26 -11.64 -17.59 37.26
CA THR A 26 -11.87 -18.20 35.95
C THR A 26 -12.04 -17.03 34.98
N SER A 27 -10.98 -16.60 34.31
CA SER A 27 -11.12 -15.86 33.06
C SER A 27 -11.91 -16.78 32.15
N SER A 28 -13.18 -16.46 31.87
CA SER A 28 -13.89 -17.15 30.79
C SER A 28 -13.21 -16.71 29.50
N GLY A 29 -12.21 -17.48 29.06
CA GLY A 29 -11.57 -17.23 27.76
C GLY A 29 -12.64 -17.25 26.68
N ARG A 30 -12.57 -16.32 25.73
CA ARG A 30 -13.40 -16.39 24.53
C ARG A 30 -12.91 -17.54 23.67
N THR A 31 -13.80 -18.14 22.89
CA THR A 31 -13.42 -19.13 21.89
C THR A 31 -13.94 -18.69 20.55
N VAL A 32 -13.09 -18.73 19.54
CA VAL A 32 -13.44 -18.50 18.14
C VAL A 32 -13.07 -19.75 17.34
N ASN A 33 -13.86 -20.07 16.33
CA ASN A 33 -13.61 -21.19 15.43
C ASN A 33 -13.24 -20.65 14.05
N ILE A 34 -12.10 -21.10 13.55
CA ILE A 34 -11.54 -20.72 12.26
C ILE A 34 -11.47 -21.97 11.38
N THR A 35 -11.91 -21.87 10.14
CA THR A 35 -11.82 -22.95 9.15
C THR A 35 -10.99 -22.48 7.97
N VAL A 36 -9.95 -23.25 7.63
CA VAL A 36 -9.07 -23.04 6.48
C VAL A 36 -9.26 -24.20 5.49
N ASP A 37 -9.45 -23.87 4.22
CA ASP A 37 -9.52 -24.83 3.12
C ASP A 37 -8.60 -24.37 1.97
N THR A 38 -7.44 -25.03 1.86
CA THR A 38 -6.42 -24.74 0.85
C THR A 38 -6.85 -25.07 -0.58
N GLY A 39 -7.90 -25.87 -0.76
CA GLY A 39 -8.45 -26.24 -2.06
C GLY A 39 -9.50 -25.26 -2.61
N LYS A 40 -9.93 -24.28 -1.81
CA LYS A 40 -11.09 -23.43 -2.11
C LYS A 40 -10.74 -21.95 -2.20
N ASP A 41 -11.45 -21.22 -3.06
CA ASP A 41 -11.40 -19.76 -3.22
C ASP A 41 -9.99 -19.21 -3.50
N ARG A 42 -9.15 -19.98 -4.20
CA ARG A 42 -7.77 -19.58 -4.52
C ARG A 42 -7.73 -18.29 -5.32
N LYS A 43 -6.96 -17.32 -4.83
CA LYS A 43 -6.80 -16.01 -5.47
C LYS A 43 -5.38 -15.48 -5.30
N ALA A 44 -4.79 -15.01 -6.40
CA ALA A 44 -3.50 -14.33 -6.34
C ALA A 44 -3.60 -13.04 -5.52
N ILE A 45 -2.64 -12.84 -4.62
CA ILE A 45 -2.50 -11.64 -3.81
C ILE A 45 -1.54 -10.71 -4.53
N SER A 46 -1.96 -9.47 -4.79
CA SER A 46 -1.04 -8.50 -5.35
C SER A 46 0.03 -8.15 -4.31
N PRO A 47 1.33 -8.26 -4.62
CA PRO A 47 2.37 -7.89 -3.67
C PRO A 47 2.32 -6.39 -3.34
N TYR A 48 1.74 -5.55 -4.20
CA TYR A 48 1.75 -4.10 -4.05
C TYR A 48 0.77 -3.56 -3.00
N ILE A 49 -0.02 -4.43 -2.34
CA ILE A 49 -0.83 -4.04 -1.18
C ILE A 49 0.02 -3.77 0.06
N TYR A 50 1.24 -4.28 0.10
CA TYR A 50 2.21 -4.05 1.18
C TYR A 50 3.04 -2.79 0.93
N GLY A 51 2.38 -1.68 0.62
CA GLY A 51 3.03 -0.44 0.22
C GLY A 51 3.03 0.64 1.29
N VAL A 52 3.92 1.61 1.10
CA VAL A 52 4.00 2.84 1.93
C VAL A 52 4.11 4.07 1.04
N ASN A 53 3.78 5.24 1.57
CA ASN A 53 4.14 6.50 0.92
C ASN A 53 5.58 6.91 1.22
N ALA A 54 6.09 7.89 0.48
CA ALA A 54 7.49 8.33 0.51
C ALA A 54 7.96 8.78 1.89
N GLU A 55 7.05 9.26 2.75
CA GLU A 55 7.32 9.64 4.14
C GLU A 55 7.88 8.49 4.98
N LEU A 56 7.57 7.24 4.61
CA LEU A 56 7.97 6.03 5.32
C LEU A 56 8.97 5.17 4.53
N MET A 57 9.40 5.61 3.34
CA MET A 57 10.19 4.76 2.42
C MET A 57 11.58 4.39 2.97
N GLU A 58 12.14 5.23 3.85
CA GLU A 58 13.45 5.00 4.48
C GLU A 58 13.35 4.20 5.78
N ASN A 59 12.14 3.91 6.25
CA ASN A 59 11.95 3.10 7.45
C ASN A 59 12.38 1.65 7.20
N ASP A 60 12.68 0.94 8.30
CA ASP A 60 13.02 -0.48 8.30
C ASP A 60 11.77 -1.35 8.08
N VAL A 61 11.29 -1.33 6.84
CA VAL A 61 10.14 -2.10 6.37
C VAL A 61 10.46 -2.75 5.02
N SER A 62 10.08 -4.02 4.89
CA SER A 62 10.12 -4.79 3.64
C SER A 62 8.85 -4.52 2.82
N CYS A 63 8.62 -3.24 2.48
CA CYS A 63 7.50 -2.85 1.63
C CYS A 63 7.73 -3.28 0.18
N LYS A 64 6.63 -3.46 -0.56
CA LYS A 64 6.61 -3.94 -1.95
C LYS A 64 6.10 -2.90 -2.94
N ALA A 65 5.68 -1.74 -2.46
CA ALA A 65 5.38 -0.56 -3.26
C ALA A 65 5.73 0.71 -2.48
N VAL A 66 6.20 1.74 -3.19
CA VAL A 66 6.40 3.08 -2.64
C VAL A 66 5.74 4.10 -3.56
N ARG A 67 4.94 4.98 -2.98
CA ARG A 67 4.32 6.11 -3.69
C ARG A 67 5.00 7.41 -3.31
N ALA A 68 5.52 8.12 -4.31
CA ALA A 68 5.90 9.52 -4.22
C ALA A 68 4.69 10.38 -4.64
N GLY A 69 3.86 10.73 -3.67
CA GLY A 69 2.63 11.50 -3.85
C GLY A 69 2.22 12.24 -2.58
N GLY A 70 1.00 12.77 -2.55
CA GLY A 70 0.54 13.69 -1.51
C GLY A 70 0.71 15.16 -1.89
N ASN A 71 0.22 16.05 -1.03
CA ASN A 71 0.07 17.49 -1.29
C ASN A 71 1.33 18.17 -1.86
N ARG A 72 2.52 17.83 -1.33
CA ARG A 72 3.78 18.46 -1.77
C ARG A 72 4.08 18.25 -3.25
N TYR A 73 3.55 17.20 -3.86
CA TYR A 73 3.85 16.84 -5.24
C TYR A 73 3.04 17.63 -6.27
N SER A 74 1.84 18.14 -5.96
CA SER A 74 0.99 18.87 -6.93
C SER A 74 1.63 20.14 -7.48
N ALA A 75 2.54 20.75 -6.71
CA ALA A 75 3.30 21.95 -7.09
C ALA A 75 4.82 21.70 -7.23
N TYR A 76 5.23 20.45 -7.35
CA TYR A 76 6.64 20.07 -7.50
C TYR A 76 7.16 20.37 -8.91
N ASN A 77 8.22 21.17 -8.99
CA ASN A 77 8.93 21.47 -10.22
C ASN A 77 10.11 20.50 -10.38
N TRP A 78 10.02 19.55 -11.31
CA TRP A 78 11.07 18.56 -11.53
C TRP A 78 12.38 19.16 -12.02
N GLU A 79 12.38 20.33 -12.65
CA GLU A 79 13.58 20.95 -13.22
C GLU A 79 14.50 21.53 -12.15
N THR A 80 13.91 22.08 -11.08
CA THR A 80 14.61 22.80 -10.00
C THR A 80 14.46 22.14 -8.63
N ASN A 81 13.60 21.14 -8.51
CA ASN A 81 13.17 20.49 -7.27
C ASN A 81 12.44 21.39 -6.26
N ALA A 82 12.06 22.60 -6.65
CA ALA A 82 11.20 23.45 -5.83
C ALA A 82 9.80 22.81 -5.70
N SER A 83 9.17 22.97 -4.54
CA SER A 83 7.78 22.54 -4.32
C SER A 83 7.07 23.55 -3.42
N ASN A 84 5.74 23.46 -3.33
CA ASN A 84 4.95 24.31 -2.44
C ASN A 84 4.17 23.47 -1.41
N ALA A 85 4.16 23.91 -0.15
CA ALA A 85 3.44 23.23 0.92
C ALA A 85 1.92 23.43 0.88
N GLY A 86 1.42 24.37 0.09
CA GLY A 86 0.00 24.75 0.10
C GLY A 86 -0.50 25.14 1.49
N ALA A 87 -1.71 24.71 1.81
CA ALA A 87 -2.35 24.96 3.09
C ALA A 87 -1.65 24.29 4.29
N ASP A 88 -0.87 23.23 4.06
CA ASP A 88 -0.20 22.48 5.13
C ASP A 88 0.80 23.36 5.89
N TRP A 89 1.50 24.24 5.17
CA TRP A 89 2.50 25.12 5.78
C TRP A 89 2.65 26.46 5.04
N LYS A 90 1.72 27.38 5.31
CA LYS A 90 1.77 28.80 4.92
C LYS A 90 2.06 29.06 3.42
N ASN A 91 1.67 28.15 2.52
CA ASN A 91 2.01 28.23 1.09
C ASN A 91 3.50 28.48 0.82
N ILE A 92 4.39 27.88 1.64
CA ILE A 92 5.83 28.05 1.49
C ILE A 92 6.33 27.29 0.26
N SER A 93 7.04 27.99 -0.63
CA SER A 93 7.86 27.38 -1.67
C SER A 93 9.29 27.18 -1.16
N ASP A 94 9.78 25.95 -1.20
CA ASP A 94 11.11 25.57 -0.69
C ASP A 94 11.66 24.30 -1.38
N GLY A 95 12.90 23.94 -1.04
CA GLY A 95 13.55 22.70 -1.46
C GLY A 95 13.25 21.54 -0.51
N TYR A 96 11.98 21.28 -0.17
CA TYR A 96 11.58 20.19 0.74
C TYR A 96 12.21 18.84 0.37
N PHE A 97 12.10 18.43 -0.89
CA PHE A 97 12.67 17.16 -1.35
C PHE A 97 14.20 17.16 -1.31
N GLN A 98 14.85 18.27 -1.63
CA GLN A 98 16.32 18.38 -1.57
C GLN A 98 16.87 18.17 -0.15
N GLN A 99 16.07 18.42 0.89
CA GLN A 99 16.48 18.20 2.28
C GLN A 99 16.53 16.70 2.65
N ASN A 100 15.81 15.87 1.89
CA ASN A 100 15.59 14.45 2.17
C ASN A 100 16.29 13.50 1.17
N VAL A 101 17.22 14.02 0.37
CA VAL A 101 18.00 13.24 -0.59
C VAL A 101 19.51 13.39 -0.37
N PRO A 102 20.33 12.39 -0.80
CA PRO A 102 21.78 12.49 -0.77
C PRO A 102 22.31 13.73 -1.51
N GLU A 103 23.47 14.24 -1.07
CA GLU A 103 24.06 15.50 -1.58
C GLU A 103 24.26 15.49 -3.11
N ASP A 104 24.66 14.36 -3.68
CA ASP A 104 24.90 14.20 -5.12
C ASP A 104 23.61 14.10 -5.96
N MET A 105 22.45 14.11 -5.31
CA MET A 105 21.13 14.07 -5.94
C MET A 105 20.38 15.40 -5.83
N LYS A 106 20.73 16.27 -4.87
CA LYS A 106 19.99 17.50 -4.55
C LYS A 106 19.73 18.38 -5.76
N ASP A 107 20.75 18.60 -6.59
CA ASP A 107 20.67 19.53 -7.73
C ASP A 107 20.36 18.82 -9.05
N LYS A 108 20.14 17.50 -9.04
CA LYS A 108 19.70 16.77 -10.24
C LYS A 108 18.21 17.02 -10.46
N PRO A 109 17.75 17.30 -11.70
CA PRO A 109 16.33 17.35 -12.01
C PRO A 109 15.63 16.05 -11.56
N GLY A 110 14.44 16.16 -10.98
CA GLY A 110 13.64 15.03 -10.55
C GLY A 110 14.17 14.33 -9.29
N CYS A 111 14.84 15.02 -8.35
CA CYS A 111 15.52 14.39 -7.22
C CYS A 111 14.60 13.49 -6.37
N ALA A 112 13.32 13.85 -6.22
CA ALA A 112 12.33 13.02 -5.53
C ALA A 112 12.10 11.69 -6.27
N ALA A 113 12.00 11.71 -7.61
CA ALA A 113 11.82 10.52 -8.43
C ALA A 113 13.09 9.65 -8.48
N LEU A 114 14.28 10.27 -8.50
CA LEU A 114 15.55 9.55 -8.42
C LEU A 114 15.70 8.81 -7.09
N LYS A 115 15.33 9.46 -5.98
CA LYS A 115 15.34 8.85 -4.64
C LYS A 115 14.32 7.72 -4.54
N LEU A 116 13.10 7.93 -5.06
CA LEU A 116 12.08 6.89 -5.14
C LEU A 116 12.63 5.65 -5.86
N ASN A 117 13.23 5.84 -7.04
CA ASN A 117 13.78 4.73 -7.82
C ASN A 117 14.92 4.00 -7.10
N GLU A 118 15.83 4.73 -6.46
CA GLU A 118 16.92 4.15 -5.66
C GLU A 118 16.36 3.25 -4.55
N VAL A 119 15.42 3.75 -3.76
CA VAL A 119 14.81 3.01 -2.64
C VAL A 119 14.02 1.80 -3.15
N CYS A 120 13.21 1.98 -4.18
CA CYS A 120 12.43 0.89 -4.77
C CYS A 120 13.31 -0.20 -5.37
N THR A 121 14.39 0.17 -6.06
CA THR A 121 15.36 -0.80 -6.60
C THR A 121 16.01 -1.60 -5.48
N ALA A 122 16.42 -0.95 -4.39
CA ALA A 122 17.02 -1.62 -3.25
C ALA A 122 16.07 -2.59 -2.54
N LYS A 123 14.76 -2.28 -2.50
CA LYS A 123 13.74 -3.10 -1.84
C LYS A 123 13.04 -4.10 -2.77
N GLY A 124 13.26 -4.01 -4.09
CA GLY A 124 12.44 -4.71 -5.08
C GLY A 124 10.97 -4.25 -5.09
N ALA A 125 10.72 -3.00 -4.73
CA ALA A 125 9.39 -2.43 -4.61
C ALA A 125 8.92 -1.75 -5.91
N TYR A 126 7.61 -1.60 -6.07
CA TYR A 126 7.00 -0.85 -7.16
C TYR A 126 7.13 0.68 -6.95
N PRO A 127 7.81 1.44 -7.83
CA PRO A 127 7.86 2.90 -7.76
C PRO A 127 6.65 3.54 -8.48
N LEU A 128 5.81 4.24 -7.71
CA LEU A 128 4.69 5.06 -8.20
C LEU A 128 5.03 6.56 -8.04
N MET A 129 5.09 7.31 -9.14
CA MET A 129 5.47 8.73 -9.16
C MET A 129 4.30 9.64 -9.53
N THR A 130 4.08 10.71 -8.78
CA THR A 130 3.04 11.70 -9.10
C THR A 130 3.48 12.70 -10.18
N LEU A 131 2.64 12.92 -11.18
CA LEU A 131 2.78 13.97 -12.20
C LEU A 131 1.87 15.16 -11.89
N GLN A 132 2.31 16.38 -12.22
CA GLN A 132 1.60 17.60 -11.85
C GLN A 132 0.53 17.96 -12.90
N LEU A 133 -0.73 18.08 -12.49
CA LEU A 133 -1.87 18.45 -13.34
C LEU A 133 -2.58 19.72 -12.85
N ALA A 134 -2.33 20.17 -11.63
CA ALA A 134 -2.98 21.35 -11.02
C ALA A 134 -2.74 22.67 -11.78
N GLY A 135 -1.76 22.72 -12.68
CA GLY A 135 -1.59 23.79 -13.68
C GLY A 135 -0.41 24.72 -13.45
N TYR A 136 0.17 24.75 -12.25
CA TYR A 136 1.41 25.48 -11.96
C TYR A 136 2.28 24.74 -10.92
N VAL A 137 3.59 24.94 -11.00
CA VAL A 137 4.58 24.44 -10.04
C VAL A 137 5.46 25.57 -9.52
N SER A 138 6.14 25.37 -8.40
CA SER A 138 7.00 26.41 -7.81
C SER A 138 8.10 26.86 -8.76
N ALA A 139 8.26 28.17 -8.93
CA ALA A 139 9.38 28.75 -9.69
C ALA A 139 10.65 28.93 -8.85
N ASP A 140 10.51 28.97 -7.53
CA ASP A 140 11.58 29.29 -6.59
C ASP A 140 11.43 28.57 -5.26
N MET A 141 12.40 28.79 -4.37
CA MET A 141 12.43 28.30 -2.99
C MET A 141 12.44 29.46 -1.98
N ASN A 142 11.81 30.59 -2.33
CA ASN A 142 11.92 31.86 -1.61
C ASN A 142 10.96 32.00 -0.42
N GLY A 143 10.41 30.89 0.07
CA GLY A 143 9.54 30.88 1.24
C GLY A 143 8.08 31.16 0.91
N GLU A 144 7.38 31.76 1.87
CA GLU A 144 5.93 32.02 1.83
C GLU A 144 5.50 32.74 0.55
N VAL A 145 4.42 32.24 -0.07
CA VAL A 145 3.74 32.86 -1.22
C VAL A 145 2.48 33.54 -0.71
N SER A 146 2.35 34.84 -0.98
CA SER A 146 1.17 35.60 -0.58
C SER A 146 0.01 35.44 -1.59
N LYS A 147 -1.21 35.82 -1.17
CA LYS A 147 -2.37 35.83 -2.07
C LYS A 147 -2.20 36.74 -3.30
N ALA A 148 -1.40 37.80 -3.19
CA ALA A 148 -1.11 38.71 -4.30
C ALA A 148 -0.17 38.07 -5.35
N GLU A 149 0.54 37.01 -4.96
CA GLU A 149 1.45 36.24 -5.79
C GLU A 149 0.83 34.90 -6.26
N ARG A 150 -0.50 34.76 -6.17
CA ARG A 150 -1.23 33.62 -6.75
C ARG A 150 -0.87 33.45 -8.23
N ALA A 151 -0.83 32.21 -8.70
CA ALA A 151 -0.59 31.89 -10.10
C ALA A 151 -1.65 32.52 -11.03
N PRO A 152 -1.25 33.11 -12.17
CA PRO A 152 0.14 33.28 -12.62
C PRO A 152 0.84 34.45 -11.92
N SER A 153 2.08 34.23 -11.47
CA SER A 153 3.01 35.25 -10.96
C SER A 153 4.45 34.75 -11.08
N ASP A 154 5.44 35.59 -10.78
CA ASP A 154 6.87 35.21 -10.79
C ASP A 154 7.21 34.05 -9.83
N ARG A 155 6.31 33.71 -8.89
CA ARG A 155 6.47 32.60 -7.94
C ARG A 155 6.15 31.23 -8.55
N TRP A 156 5.62 31.19 -9.79
CA TRP A 156 5.07 29.98 -10.40
C TRP A 156 5.55 29.81 -11.85
N LYS A 157 5.76 28.55 -12.24
CA LYS A 157 5.92 28.14 -13.65
C LYS A 157 4.66 27.45 -14.10
N LYS A 158 4.22 27.74 -15.33
CA LYS A 158 3.03 27.10 -15.90
C LYS A 158 3.34 25.64 -16.16
N VAL A 159 2.42 24.74 -15.83
CA VAL A 159 2.51 23.34 -16.26
C VAL A 159 1.82 23.19 -17.61
N GLU A 160 2.52 22.59 -18.55
CA GLU A 160 1.94 22.05 -19.78
C GLU A 160 2.11 20.54 -19.77
N LEU A 161 1.03 19.80 -20.04
CA LEU A 161 1.07 18.32 -19.98
C LEU A 161 1.81 17.73 -21.18
N VAL A 162 1.78 18.43 -22.32
CA VAL A 162 2.39 18.01 -23.58
C VAL A 162 3.24 19.15 -24.13
N LYS A 163 4.52 18.87 -24.41
CA LYS A 163 5.46 19.86 -24.94
C LYS A 163 5.18 20.23 -26.40
N GLY A 164 4.86 19.23 -27.23
CA GLY A 164 4.61 19.42 -28.66
C GLY A 164 5.85 19.83 -29.48
N ASP A 165 7.05 19.65 -28.93
CA ASP A 165 8.36 19.90 -29.55
C ASP A 165 9.38 18.85 -29.08
N GLU A 166 10.64 18.92 -29.53
CA GLU A 166 11.71 18.01 -29.10
C GLU A 166 11.96 18.08 -27.58
N PHE A 167 12.06 16.90 -26.94
CA PHE A 167 12.44 16.77 -25.54
C PHE A 167 13.93 16.98 -25.31
N SER A 168 14.27 17.52 -24.14
CA SER A 168 15.62 17.73 -23.64
C SER A 168 15.83 17.02 -22.32
N LEU A 169 17.03 16.44 -22.13
CA LEU A 169 17.46 15.93 -20.81
C LEU A 169 18.04 17.04 -19.92
N THR A 170 18.06 18.27 -20.42
CA THR A 170 18.45 19.48 -19.70
C THR A 170 17.32 20.50 -19.92
N PRO A 171 16.34 20.60 -19.00
CA PRO A 171 15.18 21.47 -19.18
C PRO A 171 15.59 22.95 -19.24
N ASP A 172 14.79 23.77 -19.93
CA ASP A 172 15.03 25.22 -20.02
C ASP A 172 14.38 25.96 -18.84
N LEU A 173 15.21 26.33 -17.88
CA LEU A 173 14.76 27.01 -16.66
C LEU A 173 14.17 28.42 -16.90
N ASN A 174 14.28 28.98 -18.12
CA ASN A 174 13.97 30.37 -18.43
C ASN A 174 12.71 30.57 -19.28
N ASP A 175 12.07 29.50 -19.78
CA ASP A 175 10.92 29.60 -20.69
C ASP A 175 9.58 29.88 -19.98
N GLY A 176 9.54 29.74 -18.65
CA GLY A 176 8.37 29.99 -17.83
C GLY A 176 7.38 28.82 -17.73
N THR A 177 7.72 27.68 -18.34
CA THR A 177 6.85 26.51 -18.46
C THR A 177 7.59 25.26 -17.97
N VAL A 178 6.87 24.28 -17.45
CA VAL A 178 7.41 22.96 -17.09
C VAL A 178 6.55 21.91 -17.77
N TYR A 179 7.18 21.02 -18.52
CA TYR A 179 6.50 20.01 -19.32
C TYR A 179 6.49 18.65 -18.63
N MET A 180 5.31 18.03 -18.51
CA MET A 180 5.17 16.75 -17.80
C MET A 180 5.57 15.55 -18.65
N ASP A 181 5.30 15.57 -19.96
CA ASP A 181 5.79 14.54 -20.87
C ASP A 181 7.32 14.60 -21.03
N GLU A 182 7.92 15.78 -21.01
CA GLU A 182 9.37 15.92 -20.94
C GLU A 182 9.95 15.34 -19.64
N PHE A 183 9.25 15.50 -18.50
CA PHE A 183 9.65 14.86 -17.25
C PHE A 183 9.63 13.33 -17.35
N VAL A 184 8.56 12.76 -17.91
CA VAL A 184 8.44 11.31 -18.14
C VAL A 184 9.58 10.84 -19.07
N ASN A 185 9.83 11.54 -20.17
CA ASN A 185 10.95 11.24 -21.06
C ASN A 185 12.30 11.33 -20.35
N TYR A 186 12.52 12.34 -19.50
CA TYR A 186 13.74 12.48 -18.70
C TYR A 186 13.93 11.26 -17.78
N LEU A 187 12.87 10.82 -17.08
CA LEU A 187 12.92 9.65 -16.21
C LEU A 187 13.23 8.38 -17.00
N VAL A 188 12.56 8.14 -18.14
CA VAL A 188 12.79 6.96 -18.98
C VAL A 188 14.22 6.91 -19.49
N ASN A 189 14.79 8.03 -19.93
CA ASN A 189 16.19 8.08 -20.39
C ASN A 189 17.21 7.96 -19.26
N THR A 190 16.86 8.37 -18.04
CA THR A 190 17.77 8.39 -16.89
C THR A 190 17.76 7.06 -16.11
N LEU A 191 16.59 6.45 -15.98
CA LEU A 191 16.34 5.29 -15.11
C LEU A 191 16.01 4.01 -15.89
N GLY A 192 15.65 4.12 -17.17
CA GLY A 192 14.99 3.07 -17.94
C GLY A 192 13.47 3.25 -17.98
N ASP A 193 12.80 2.53 -18.87
CA ASP A 193 11.33 2.49 -18.90
C ASP A 193 10.76 1.64 -17.75
N SER A 194 9.43 1.60 -17.62
CA SER A 194 8.67 0.86 -16.61
C SER A 194 8.96 -0.64 -16.56
N GLN A 195 9.54 -1.22 -17.62
CA GLN A 195 9.91 -2.64 -17.68
C GLN A 195 11.41 -2.86 -17.44
N ASN A 196 12.21 -1.79 -17.49
CA ASN A 196 13.67 -1.85 -17.50
C ASN A 196 14.29 -1.00 -16.38
N GLY A 197 13.75 -1.12 -15.17
CA GLY A 197 14.31 -0.49 -13.96
C GLY A 197 13.80 0.93 -13.66
N GLY A 198 12.94 1.48 -14.52
CA GLY A 198 12.36 2.81 -14.37
C GLY A 198 11.19 2.91 -13.38
N ILE A 199 10.51 4.06 -13.47
CA ILE A 199 9.24 4.28 -12.77
C ILE A 199 8.16 3.39 -13.41
N ARG A 200 7.44 2.63 -12.60
CA ARG A 200 6.50 1.60 -13.09
C ARG A 200 5.09 2.15 -13.31
N GLY A 201 4.69 3.15 -12.53
CA GLY A 201 3.42 3.83 -12.73
C GLY A 201 3.46 5.29 -12.33
N TYR A 202 2.49 6.02 -12.87
CA TYR A 202 2.33 7.45 -12.67
C TYR A 202 0.95 7.78 -12.11
N SER A 203 0.92 8.53 -11.01
CA SER A 203 -0.31 9.11 -10.45
C SER A 203 -0.63 10.43 -11.15
N LEU A 204 -1.88 10.58 -11.54
CA LEU A 204 -2.42 11.79 -12.16
C LEU A 204 -2.71 12.85 -11.09
N ASP A 205 -1.64 13.47 -10.58
CA ASP A 205 -1.61 14.42 -9.47
C ASP A 205 -2.08 13.78 -8.14
N ASN A 206 -2.62 14.61 -7.24
CA ASN A 206 -3.06 14.25 -5.90
C ASN A 206 -4.30 15.07 -5.53
N GLU A 207 -5.37 14.38 -5.12
CA GLU A 207 -6.58 14.98 -4.53
C GLU A 207 -7.15 16.19 -5.30
N PRO A 208 -7.49 16.04 -6.59
CA PRO A 208 -7.92 17.15 -7.42
C PRO A 208 -9.20 17.86 -6.94
N GLY A 209 -10.05 17.17 -6.18
CA GLY A 209 -11.20 17.78 -5.51
C GLY A 209 -10.84 18.78 -4.40
N LEU A 210 -9.59 18.76 -3.91
CA LEU A 210 -9.06 19.65 -2.87
C LEU A 210 -8.06 20.69 -3.40
N TRP A 211 -7.75 20.74 -4.69
CA TRP A 211 -6.81 21.74 -5.23
C TRP A 211 -7.16 23.18 -4.83
N SER A 212 -8.45 23.55 -4.92
CA SER A 212 -8.95 24.88 -4.52
C SER A 212 -8.77 25.23 -3.05
N SER A 213 -8.66 24.23 -2.17
CA SER A 213 -8.40 24.43 -0.73
C SER A 213 -6.92 24.30 -0.41
N THR A 214 -6.30 23.15 -0.74
CA THR A 214 -4.93 22.82 -0.39
C THR A 214 -3.94 23.67 -1.17
N HIS A 215 -4.18 23.88 -2.47
CA HIS A 215 -3.32 24.64 -3.36
C HIS A 215 -4.04 25.85 -3.97
N SER A 216 -4.76 26.61 -3.12
CA SER A 216 -5.54 27.79 -3.51
C SER A 216 -4.76 28.95 -4.19
N LEU A 217 -3.42 28.88 -4.18
CA LEU A 217 -2.54 29.80 -4.90
C LEU A 217 -2.04 29.26 -6.26
N VAL A 218 -2.26 27.96 -6.52
CA VAL A 218 -1.96 27.27 -7.79
C VAL A 218 -3.24 27.16 -8.62
N HIS A 219 -4.29 26.60 -8.04
CA HIS A 219 -5.57 26.34 -8.69
C HIS A 219 -6.70 26.79 -7.75
N PRO A 220 -7.18 28.04 -7.88
CA PRO A 220 -8.08 28.64 -6.89
C PRO A 220 -9.55 28.28 -7.06
N GLU A 221 -9.96 27.86 -8.25
CA GLU A 221 -11.35 27.52 -8.54
C GLU A 221 -11.60 26.06 -8.21
N LYS A 222 -12.82 25.69 -7.85
CA LYS A 222 -13.14 24.27 -7.68
C LYS A 222 -12.94 23.54 -9.01
N THR A 223 -12.11 22.51 -9.00
CA THR A 223 -11.90 21.62 -10.14
C THR A 223 -13.24 21.06 -10.61
N THR A 224 -13.48 21.15 -11.92
CA THR A 224 -14.69 20.58 -12.52
C THR A 224 -14.48 19.10 -12.83
N CYS A 225 -15.57 18.34 -12.94
CA CYS A 225 -15.54 16.94 -13.33
C CYS A 225 -14.97 16.79 -14.76
N ALA A 226 -15.37 17.67 -15.67
CA ALA A 226 -14.86 17.69 -17.04
C ALA A 226 -13.35 18.00 -17.09
N GLU A 227 -12.87 18.96 -16.29
CA GLU A 227 -11.46 19.34 -16.24
C GLU A 227 -10.54 18.18 -15.83
N ILE A 228 -10.91 17.43 -14.77
CA ILE A 228 -10.05 16.34 -14.31
C ILE A 228 -10.02 15.18 -15.33
N VAL A 229 -11.13 14.91 -16.03
CA VAL A 229 -11.17 13.94 -17.13
C VAL A 229 -10.27 14.40 -18.28
N GLU A 230 -10.38 15.66 -18.73
CA GLU A 230 -9.58 16.19 -19.84
C GLU A 230 -8.07 16.12 -19.53
N LYS A 231 -7.66 16.55 -18.34
CA LYS A 231 -6.27 16.48 -17.89
C LYS A 231 -5.79 15.03 -17.77
N SER A 232 -6.61 14.14 -17.25
CA SER A 232 -6.30 12.71 -17.14
C SER A 232 -6.04 12.10 -18.52
N VAL A 233 -6.98 12.24 -19.46
CA VAL A 233 -6.85 11.71 -20.83
C VAL A 233 -5.60 12.26 -21.52
N THR A 234 -5.36 13.57 -21.39
CA THR A 234 -4.20 14.23 -22.01
C THR A 234 -2.89 13.68 -21.46
N MET A 235 -2.73 13.62 -20.14
CA MET A 235 -1.50 13.14 -19.52
C MET A 235 -1.30 11.64 -19.77
N SER A 236 -2.35 10.82 -19.64
CA SER A 236 -2.28 9.38 -19.90
C SER A 236 -1.80 9.08 -21.32
N LYS A 237 -2.30 9.81 -22.32
CA LYS A 237 -1.84 9.65 -23.70
C LYS A 237 -0.35 9.97 -23.83
N ALA A 238 0.09 11.09 -23.26
CA ALA A 238 1.47 11.52 -23.35
C ALA A 238 2.44 10.55 -22.66
N VAL A 239 2.08 10.03 -21.48
CA VAL A 239 2.84 8.96 -20.81
C VAL A 239 2.91 7.72 -21.71
N LYS A 240 1.78 7.24 -22.22
CA LYS A 240 1.71 6.02 -23.06
C LYS A 240 2.41 6.17 -24.42
N ASP A 241 2.65 7.38 -24.90
CA ASP A 241 3.44 7.64 -26.10
C ASP A 241 4.94 7.49 -25.85
N ILE A 242 5.40 7.73 -24.61
CA ILE A 242 6.79 7.62 -24.19
C ILE A 242 7.09 6.21 -23.66
N ASP A 243 6.23 5.73 -22.76
CA ASP A 243 6.29 4.41 -22.14
C ASP A 243 4.91 3.73 -22.19
N PRO A 244 4.66 2.91 -23.24
CA PRO A 244 3.38 2.23 -23.42
C PRO A 244 2.99 1.28 -22.27
N ASN A 245 3.96 0.82 -21.48
CA ASN A 245 3.74 -0.17 -20.42
C ASN A 245 3.64 0.45 -19.02
N ALA A 246 3.97 1.74 -18.86
CA ALA A 246 3.81 2.43 -17.57
C ALA A 246 2.33 2.49 -17.17
N GLU A 247 2.01 2.17 -15.93
CA GLU A 247 0.62 2.15 -15.45
C GLU A 247 0.14 3.53 -15.03
N ILE A 248 -1.07 3.89 -15.43
CA ILE A 248 -1.71 5.15 -15.03
C ILE A 248 -2.63 4.92 -13.83
N PHE A 249 -2.38 5.68 -12.76
CA PHE A 249 -3.19 5.76 -11.55
C PHE A 249 -3.97 7.07 -11.54
N GLY A 250 -5.28 7.02 -11.30
CA GLY A 250 -6.08 8.24 -11.18
C GLY A 250 -7.51 7.97 -10.71
N PRO A 251 -8.21 8.99 -10.18
CA PRO A 251 -7.77 10.38 -10.05
C PRO A 251 -7.20 10.75 -8.66
N ALA A 252 -6.81 9.78 -7.83
CA ALA A 252 -6.25 10.00 -6.47
C ALA A 252 -7.21 10.81 -5.57
N LEU A 253 -8.44 10.33 -5.42
CA LEU A 253 -9.51 11.04 -4.72
C LEU A 253 -9.34 10.97 -3.19
N PHE A 254 -9.42 12.12 -2.49
CA PHE A 254 -9.13 12.22 -1.05
C PHE A 254 -10.05 11.43 -0.10
N GLY A 255 -11.25 11.06 -0.56
CA GLY A 255 -12.22 10.37 0.29
C GLY A 255 -13.68 10.51 -0.17
N TYR A 256 -14.61 10.11 0.70
CA TYR A 256 -16.02 9.88 0.35
C TYR A 256 -16.73 11.06 -0.34
N GLY A 257 -16.46 12.31 0.08
CA GLY A 257 -17.03 13.50 -0.56
C GLY A 257 -16.56 13.68 -2.02
N ALA A 258 -15.33 13.30 -2.35
CA ALA A 258 -14.86 13.29 -3.73
C ALA A 258 -15.46 12.14 -4.54
N PHE A 259 -15.70 10.98 -3.92
CA PHE A 259 -16.26 9.81 -4.61
C PHE A 259 -17.69 10.08 -5.08
N THR A 260 -18.48 10.76 -4.24
CA THR A 260 -19.92 10.98 -4.48
C THR A 260 -20.19 12.04 -5.54
N ASN A 261 -19.67 13.24 -5.36
CA ASN A 261 -19.99 14.40 -6.20
C ASN A 261 -18.77 15.28 -6.52
N PHE A 262 -17.57 14.71 -6.41
CA PHE A 262 -16.30 15.39 -6.63
C PHE A 262 -16.16 16.67 -5.79
N ALA A 263 -16.51 16.58 -4.50
CA ALA A 263 -16.46 17.69 -3.54
C ALA A 263 -17.32 18.90 -3.94
N ASP A 264 -18.56 18.63 -4.35
CA ASP A 264 -19.50 19.58 -4.92
C ASP A 264 -18.89 20.34 -6.11
N ALA A 265 -18.37 19.60 -7.08
CA ALA A 265 -17.84 20.18 -8.31
C ALA A 265 -18.93 20.98 -9.05
N PRO A 266 -18.61 22.15 -9.64
CA PRO A 266 -19.61 23.07 -10.19
C PRO A 266 -20.52 22.46 -11.28
N ASP A 267 -19.99 21.53 -12.06
CA ASP A 267 -20.62 20.87 -13.21
C ASP A 267 -21.28 19.52 -12.86
N TRP A 268 -21.02 18.96 -11.68
CA TRP A 268 -21.53 17.64 -11.29
C TRP A 268 -23.06 17.54 -11.39
N LYS A 269 -23.77 18.59 -10.94
CA LYS A 269 -25.24 18.60 -10.96
C LYS A 269 -25.79 18.49 -12.38
N GLU A 270 -25.16 19.15 -13.35
CA GLU A 270 -25.58 19.09 -14.76
C GLU A 270 -25.28 17.71 -15.33
N ILE A 271 -24.05 17.22 -15.14
CA ILE A 271 -23.63 15.87 -15.56
C ILE A 271 -24.58 14.80 -15.02
N LYS A 272 -24.92 14.86 -13.72
CA LYS A 272 -25.79 13.88 -13.07
C LYS A 272 -27.25 13.96 -13.54
N ASN A 273 -27.74 15.14 -13.91
CA ASN A 273 -29.09 15.29 -14.48
C ASN A 273 -29.17 14.71 -15.88
N ASP A 274 -28.14 14.93 -16.69
CA ASP A 274 -28.07 14.45 -18.06
C ASP A 274 -27.80 12.94 -18.13
N ASN A 275 -27.16 12.38 -17.10
CA ASN A 275 -26.79 10.96 -16.98
C ASN A 275 -27.32 10.39 -15.65
N PRO A 276 -28.65 10.15 -15.54
CA PRO A 276 -29.29 9.66 -14.31
C PRO A 276 -28.81 8.26 -13.87
N GLU A 277 -28.09 7.52 -14.71
CA GLU A 277 -27.49 6.22 -14.42
C GLU A 277 -26.25 6.28 -13.51
N TYR A 278 -25.44 7.36 -13.56
CA TYR A 278 -24.22 7.45 -12.76
C TYR A 278 -24.56 7.61 -11.28
N LYS A 279 -24.31 6.62 -10.44
CA LYS A 279 -24.67 6.68 -9.01
C LYS A 279 -23.89 7.76 -8.27
N TRP A 280 -22.68 8.05 -8.74
CA TRP A 280 -21.69 8.93 -8.12
C TRP A 280 -20.58 9.30 -9.11
N PHE A 281 -19.66 10.20 -8.73
CA PHE A 281 -18.57 10.68 -9.59
C PHE A 281 -17.64 9.57 -10.09
N ILE A 282 -17.41 8.52 -9.30
CA ILE A 282 -16.58 7.36 -9.71
C ILE A 282 -17.09 6.75 -11.03
N ASP A 283 -18.40 6.58 -11.17
CA ASP A 283 -19.02 6.02 -12.38
C ASP A 283 -18.72 6.90 -13.60
N TYR A 284 -18.93 8.21 -13.45
CA TYR A 284 -18.65 9.19 -14.49
C TYR A 284 -17.18 9.16 -14.92
N TYR A 285 -16.25 9.19 -13.97
CA TYR A 285 -14.82 9.19 -14.27
C TYR A 285 -14.40 7.92 -15.02
N LEU A 286 -14.86 6.76 -14.56
CA LEU A 286 -14.55 5.48 -15.20
C LEU A 286 -15.11 5.41 -16.63
N ASP A 287 -16.37 5.84 -16.84
CA ASP A 287 -17.01 5.80 -18.15
C ASP A 287 -16.33 6.77 -19.14
N GLU A 288 -15.99 7.98 -18.72
CA GLU A 288 -15.28 8.93 -19.57
C GLU A 288 -13.88 8.44 -19.94
N MET A 289 -13.15 7.83 -18.99
CA MET A 289 -11.84 7.23 -19.28
C MET A 289 -11.95 5.99 -20.19
N LYS A 290 -13.07 5.25 -20.12
CA LYS A 290 -13.37 4.13 -21.04
C LYS A 290 -13.67 4.62 -22.44
N LYS A 291 -14.49 5.68 -22.59
CA LYS A 291 -14.77 6.34 -23.87
C LYS A 291 -13.47 6.84 -24.51
N ALA A 292 -12.60 7.47 -23.72
CA ALA A 292 -11.30 7.91 -24.19
C ALA A 292 -10.40 6.74 -24.65
N GLU A 293 -10.42 5.58 -23.96
CA GLU A 293 -9.75 4.38 -24.46
C GLU A 293 -10.31 3.93 -25.82
N ASP A 294 -11.63 3.86 -25.98
CA ASP A 294 -12.27 3.42 -27.22
C ASP A 294 -11.91 4.33 -28.40
N GLU A 295 -11.85 5.64 -28.17
CA GLU A 295 -11.45 6.62 -29.19
C GLU A 295 -9.97 6.54 -29.58
N ASN A 296 -9.09 6.16 -28.64
CA ASN A 296 -7.65 6.15 -28.85
C ASN A 296 -7.08 4.75 -29.12
N GLY A 297 -7.88 3.69 -28.99
CA GLY A 297 -7.50 2.30 -29.25
C GLY A 297 -6.48 1.74 -28.25
N ARG A 298 -6.32 2.37 -27.07
CA ARG A 298 -5.40 1.93 -26.00
C ARG A 298 -5.90 2.37 -24.63
N ARG A 299 -5.61 1.58 -23.60
CA ARG A 299 -5.98 1.89 -22.21
C ARG A 299 -5.32 3.16 -21.71
N LEU A 300 -6.12 4.04 -21.11
CA LEU A 300 -5.68 5.33 -20.56
C LEU A 300 -5.85 5.45 -19.04
N LEU A 301 -6.48 4.46 -18.40
CA LEU A 301 -6.53 4.31 -16.95
C LEU A 301 -6.28 2.84 -16.63
N ASP A 302 -5.15 2.54 -16.00
CA ASP A 302 -4.81 1.17 -15.61
C ASP A 302 -5.35 0.86 -14.22
N VAL A 303 -5.36 1.85 -13.33
CA VAL A 303 -5.72 1.71 -11.92
C VAL A 303 -6.62 2.87 -11.48
N LEU A 304 -7.84 2.56 -11.03
CA LEU A 304 -8.66 3.50 -10.27
C LEU A 304 -7.98 3.73 -8.92
N ASP A 305 -7.67 4.99 -8.63
CA ASP A 305 -6.92 5.42 -7.46
C ASP A 305 -7.77 6.29 -6.53
N VAL A 306 -7.89 5.86 -5.27
CA VAL A 306 -8.59 6.57 -4.20
C VAL A 306 -7.79 6.56 -2.90
N HIS A 307 -8.08 7.50 -2.01
CA HIS A 307 -7.56 7.56 -0.65
C HIS A 307 -8.66 7.19 0.35
N PHE A 308 -8.28 6.55 1.45
CA PHE A 308 -9.21 6.18 2.51
C PHE A 308 -8.61 6.44 3.89
N TYR A 309 -9.07 7.51 4.54
CA TYR A 309 -8.77 7.78 5.93
C TYR A 309 -10.00 7.51 6.76
N THR A 310 -9.92 6.61 7.74
CA THR A 310 -11.08 6.25 8.56
C THR A 310 -11.77 7.48 9.15
N GLU A 311 -13.08 7.58 8.95
CA GLU A 311 -13.93 8.61 9.55
C GLU A 311 -14.67 8.09 10.79
N ALA A 312 -14.53 6.78 11.06
CA ALA A 312 -15.12 6.12 12.21
C ALA A 312 -14.61 6.74 13.51
N LYS A 313 -15.54 7.04 14.41
CA LYS A 313 -15.26 7.60 15.72
C LYS A 313 -15.06 6.49 16.75
N GLY A 314 -14.12 6.69 17.67
CA GLY A 314 -14.12 5.93 18.92
C GLY A 314 -15.35 6.28 19.76
N ALA A 315 -15.68 5.47 20.77
CA ALA A 315 -16.80 5.74 21.68
C ALA A 315 -16.74 7.12 22.38
N CYS A 316 -15.55 7.73 22.42
CA CYS A 316 -15.36 9.11 22.87
C CYS A 316 -15.84 10.20 21.88
N GLY A 317 -16.38 9.83 20.72
CA GLY A 317 -16.89 10.74 19.68
C GLY A 317 -15.81 11.41 18.82
N LYS A 318 -14.55 10.99 18.92
CA LYS A 318 -13.44 11.51 18.10
C LYS A 318 -13.08 10.54 16.98
N ARG A 319 -12.89 11.06 15.76
CA ARG A 319 -12.27 10.35 14.62
C ARG A 319 -10.84 9.90 14.95
N TYR A 320 -9.98 10.85 15.32
CA TYR A 320 -8.62 10.59 15.78
C TYR A 320 -8.61 10.23 17.27
N CYS A 321 -9.16 9.06 17.60
CA CYS A 321 -9.26 8.58 18.97
C CYS A 321 -7.96 7.90 19.43
N GLU A 322 -7.27 8.48 20.41
CA GLU A 322 -6.03 7.93 20.99
C GLU A 322 -6.26 7.23 22.36
N HIS A 323 -7.51 6.97 22.73
CA HIS A 323 -7.85 6.32 24.00
C HIS A 323 -7.67 4.80 23.96
N TYR A 324 -6.42 4.33 23.79
CA TYR A 324 -6.10 2.89 23.73
C TYR A 324 -6.24 2.15 25.07
N GLY A 325 -6.50 2.87 26.15
CA GLY A 325 -6.85 2.32 27.47
C GLY A 325 -8.35 2.23 27.73
N ASP A 326 -9.20 2.62 26.78
CA ASP A 326 -10.66 2.59 26.91
C ASP A 326 -11.24 1.44 26.07
N PRO A 327 -11.93 0.46 26.68
CA PRO A 327 -12.42 -0.73 25.96
C PRO A 327 -13.36 -0.42 24.80
N ASP A 328 -14.28 0.53 24.96
CA ASP A 328 -15.28 0.86 23.94
C ASP A 328 -14.62 1.63 22.78
N CYS A 329 -13.66 2.50 23.06
CA CYS A 329 -12.86 3.16 22.03
C CYS A 329 -12.03 2.15 21.23
N VAL A 330 -11.36 1.21 21.89
CA VAL A 330 -10.59 0.16 21.20
C VAL A 330 -11.50 -0.73 20.37
N TYR A 331 -12.64 -1.16 20.93
CA TYR A 331 -13.63 -1.95 20.20
C TYR A 331 -14.09 -1.26 18.91
N ASN A 332 -14.46 0.02 18.96
CA ASN A 332 -14.88 0.77 17.78
C ASN A 332 -13.73 0.90 16.75
N LYS A 333 -12.51 1.21 17.21
CA LYS A 333 -11.35 1.36 16.30
C LYS A 333 -11.02 0.06 15.59
N LEU A 334 -10.89 -1.04 16.31
CA LEU A 334 -10.52 -2.34 15.75
C LEU A 334 -11.61 -2.93 14.83
N ASN A 335 -12.85 -2.43 14.91
CA ASN A 335 -13.92 -2.79 13.98
C ASN A 335 -14.09 -1.81 12.81
N SER A 336 -13.42 -0.65 12.81
CA SER A 336 -13.57 0.35 11.75
C SER A 336 -13.04 -0.10 10.38
N THR A 337 -12.14 -1.08 10.33
CA THR A 337 -11.65 -1.71 9.09
C THR A 337 -12.77 -2.39 8.30
N ARG A 338 -13.86 -2.77 8.98
CA ARG A 338 -15.04 -3.41 8.38
C ARG A 338 -15.77 -2.49 7.39
N SER A 339 -15.62 -1.17 7.48
CA SER A 339 -16.16 -0.20 6.50
C SER A 339 -15.69 -0.47 5.07
N PHE A 340 -14.59 -1.20 4.89
CA PHE A 340 -14.12 -1.62 3.58
C PHE A 340 -14.99 -2.67 2.91
N TRP A 341 -15.57 -3.63 3.66
CA TRP A 341 -16.05 -4.87 3.05
C TRP A 341 -17.32 -5.46 3.67
N ASP A 342 -17.64 -5.15 4.92
CA ASP A 342 -18.71 -5.81 5.67
C ASP A 342 -20.02 -5.02 5.56
N ASP A 343 -21.03 -5.62 4.93
CA ASP A 343 -22.37 -5.04 4.75
C ASP A 343 -23.22 -5.05 6.03
N THR A 344 -22.79 -5.77 7.07
CA THR A 344 -23.42 -5.79 8.39
C THR A 344 -22.85 -4.73 9.34
N TYR A 345 -21.74 -4.08 8.96
CA TYR A 345 -21.11 -3.04 9.75
C TYR A 345 -21.59 -1.66 9.32
N THR A 346 -21.90 -0.81 10.30
CA THR A 346 -22.20 0.60 10.08
C THR A 346 -21.30 1.41 10.99
N GLU A 347 -20.39 2.18 10.39
CA GLU A 347 -19.49 3.04 11.15
C GLU A 347 -20.24 4.22 11.79
N ASP A 348 -19.80 4.62 12.99
CA ASP A 348 -20.17 5.93 13.55
C ASP A 348 -19.24 6.99 12.94
N SER A 349 -19.72 7.67 11.92
CA SER A 349 -18.98 8.70 11.21
C SER A 349 -19.91 9.73 10.59
N TRP A 350 -19.33 10.85 10.13
CA TRP A 350 -20.10 11.83 9.37
C TRP A 350 -20.65 11.24 8.05
N ILE A 351 -19.98 10.23 7.48
CA ILE A 351 -20.38 9.57 6.23
C ILE A 351 -21.73 8.90 6.45
N THR A 352 -21.86 8.09 7.51
CA THR A 352 -23.13 7.46 7.88
C THR A 352 -24.17 8.50 8.30
N ASP A 353 -23.80 9.52 9.09
CA ASP A 353 -24.70 10.59 9.53
C ASP A 353 -25.30 11.36 8.34
N ALA A 354 -24.56 11.47 7.23
CA ALA A 354 -24.99 12.11 5.99
C ALA A 354 -25.85 11.20 5.07
N GLY A 355 -26.12 9.96 5.48
CA GLY A 355 -26.94 9.02 4.74
C GLY A 355 -26.19 8.29 3.62
N ALA A 356 -24.96 7.84 3.89
CA ALA A 356 -24.13 7.12 2.92
C ALA A 356 -24.86 5.99 2.18
N GLU A 357 -24.70 5.98 0.86
CA GLU A 357 -25.27 4.97 -0.05
C GLU A 357 -24.21 3.95 -0.54
N PHE A 358 -22.92 4.26 -0.39
CA PHE A 358 -21.81 3.51 -0.99
C PHE A 358 -20.86 2.92 0.06
N LEU A 359 -21.43 2.31 1.10
CA LEU A 359 -20.73 1.46 2.07
C LEU A 359 -21.29 0.03 2.00
N PRO A 360 -20.46 -1.02 2.15
CA PRO A 360 -19.00 -0.98 2.30
C PRO A 360 -18.29 -0.51 1.01
N ILE A 361 -17.17 0.21 1.16
CA ILE A 361 -16.61 0.99 0.05
C ILE A 361 -15.95 0.13 -1.04
N LEU A 362 -15.28 -0.98 -0.71
CA LEU A 362 -14.57 -1.79 -1.71
C LEU A 362 -15.53 -2.52 -2.67
N PRO A 363 -16.65 -3.13 -2.21
CA PRO A 363 -17.66 -3.65 -3.13
C PRO A 363 -18.26 -2.58 -4.04
N ALA A 364 -18.58 -1.39 -3.52
CA ALA A 364 -19.16 -0.30 -4.32
C ALA A 364 -18.21 0.19 -5.43
N LEU A 365 -16.92 0.37 -5.13
CA LEU A 365 -15.90 0.74 -6.10
C LEU A 365 -15.73 -0.34 -7.19
N LYS A 366 -15.73 -1.62 -6.80
CA LYS A 366 -15.64 -2.73 -7.76
C LYS A 366 -16.85 -2.83 -8.67
N GLU A 367 -18.05 -2.66 -8.15
CA GLU A 367 -19.27 -2.63 -8.96
C GLU A 367 -19.17 -1.54 -10.04
N SER A 368 -18.63 -0.37 -9.67
CA SER A 368 -18.42 0.74 -10.60
C SER A 368 -17.39 0.39 -11.68
N ILE A 369 -16.26 -0.22 -11.30
CA ILE A 369 -15.24 -0.71 -12.24
C ILE A 369 -15.82 -1.74 -13.21
N ASP A 370 -16.51 -2.76 -12.70
CA ASP A 370 -17.07 -3.86 -13.49
C ASP A 370 -18.16 -3.38 -14.45
N THR A 371 -18.80 -2.24 -14.13
CA THR A 371 -19.86 -1.64 -14.96
C THR A 371 -19.28 -0.72 -16.03
N TYR A 372 -18.44 0.24 -15.65
CA TYR A 372 -18.07 1.36 -16.51
C TYR A 372 -16.70 1.22 -17.16
N TYR A 373 -15.77 0.48 -16.55
CA TYR A 373 -14.46 0.26 -17.15
C TYR A 373 -13.85 -1.10 -16.77
N PRO A 374 -14.43 -2.22 -17.25
CA PRO A 374 -13.98 -3.56 -16.89
C PRO A 374 -12.49 -3.78 -17.12
N GLY A 375 -11.83 -4.49 -16.20
CA GLY A 375 -10.39 -4.75 -16.24
C GLY A 375 -9.51 -3.64 -15.65
N THR A 376 -10.09 -2.50 -15.25
CA THR A 376 -9.38 -1.48 -14.44
C THR A 376 -9.06 -2.07 -13.07
N LYS A 377 -7.83 -1.86 -12.60
CA LYS A 377 -7.40 -2.28 -11.26
C LYS A 377 -7.89 -1.27 -10.21
N LEU A 378 -7.83 -1.63 -8.93
CA LEU A 378 -8.18 -0.72 -7.83
C LEU A 378 -6.99 -0.55 -6.88
N ALA A 379 -6.66 0.69 -6.55
CA ALA A 379 -5.65 1.02 -5.55
C ALA A 379 -6.17 1.97 -4.46
N ILE A 380 -5.66 1.78 -3.24
CA ILE A 380 -5.87 2.69 -2.10
C ILE A 380 -4.53 3.37 -1.79
N THR A 381 -4.19 4.41 -2.54
CA THR A 381 -2.82 4.95 -2.53
C THR A 381 -2.50 5.89 -1.36
N GLU A 382 -3.49 6.20 -0.55
CA GLU A 382 -3.28 6.69 0.82
C GLU A 382 -4.33 6.07 1.74
N TYR A 383 -3.89 5.52 2.86
CA TYR A 383 -4.79 5.16 3.96
C TYR A 383 -4.09 5.25 5.30
N ASP A 384 -4.88 5.44 6.36
CA ASP A 384 -4.43 5.27 7.75
C ASP A 384 -5.62 5.02 8.70
N PHE A 385 -5.45 4.02 9.58
CA PHE A 385 -6.35 3.74 10.71
C PHE A 385 -5.77 4.21 12.05
N GLN A 386 -4.59 4.84 12.02
CA GLN A 386 -3.81 5.35 13.15
C GLN A 386 -3.22 4.21 14.01
N GLY A 387 -2.70 4.56 15.19
CA GLY A 387 -2.13 3.60 16.11
C GLY A 387 -0.62 3.42 15.99
N ALA A 388 0.08 4.43 15.46
CA ALA A 388 1.56 4.47 15.34
C ALA A 388 2.31 3.87 16.53
N TYR A 389 1.85 4.18 17.75
CA TYR A 389 2.51 3.83 19.00
C TYR A 389 1.72 2.86 19.89
N ASP A 390 0.67 2.23 19.38
CA ASP A 390 -0.12 1.24 20.12
C ASP A 390 -0.36 -0.02 19.28
N VAL A 391 -0.42 -1.19 19.93
CA VAL A 391 -0.65 -2.47 19.25
C VAL A 391 -1.96 -2.50 18.45
N CYS A 392 -2.94 -1.67 18.80
CA CYS A 392 -4.14 -1.51 17.98
C CYS A 392 -3.83 -1.10 16.54
N GLY A 393 -2.78 -0.30 16.31
CA GLY A 393 -2.31 0.04 14.96
C GLY A 393 -1.83 -1.20 14.19
N ALA A 394 -1.09 -2.10 14.83
CA ALA A 394 -0.68 -3.35 14.21
C ALA A 394 -1.86 -4.26 13.88
N ILE A 395 -2.88 -4.32 14.76
CA ILE A 395 -4.09 -5.12 14.54
C ILE A 395 -4.89 -4.57 13.35
N MET A 396 -5.15 -3.26 13.32
CA MET A 396 -5.90 -2.63 12.22
C MET A 396 -5.14 -2.74 10.89
N GLU A 397 -3.82 -2.57 10.90
CA GLU A 397 -3.00 -2.74 9.70
C GLU A 397 -3.01 -4.19 9.22
N ALA A 398 -2.79 -5.16 10.11
CA ALA A 398 -2.78 -6.58 9.74
C ALA A 398 -4.14 -7.05 9.21
N ASP A 399 -5.24 -6.54 9.77
CA ASP A 399 -6.59 -6.79 9.28
C ASP A 399 -6.82 -6.13 7.91
N THR A 400 -6.40 -4.87 7.74
CA THR A 400 -6.51 -4.13 6.48
C THR A 400 -5.76 -4.83 5.33
N LEU A 401 -4.55 -5.32 5.56
CA LEU A 401 -3.78 -6.07 4.56
C LEU A 401 -4.49 -7.37 4.15
N GLY A 402 -5.09 -8.08 5.12
CA GLY A 402 -5.92 -9.26 4.85
C GLY A 402 -7.17 -8.94 4.04
N ILE A 403 -7.87 -7.86 4.40
CA ILE A 403 -9.03 -7.32 3.67
C ILE A 403 -8.64 -7.00 2.23
N PHE A 404 -7.50 -6.33 2.02
CA PHE A 404 -7.01 -5.99 0.68
C PHE A 404 -6.70 -7.23 -0.16
N ALA A 405 -6.06 -8.26 0.43
CA ALA A 405 -5.83 -9.53 -0.23
C ALA A 405 -7.15 -10.22 -0.65
N GLN A 406 -8.10 -10.35 0.29
CA GLN A 406 -9.42 -10.95 0.05
C GLN A 406 -10.19 -10.20 -1.03
N ASN A 407 -10.15 -8.87 -0.97
CA ASN A 407 -10.83 -8.00 -1.89
C ASN A 407 -10.04 -7.77 -3.19
N GLY A 408 -8.86 -8.38 -3.40
CA GLY A 408 -8.11 -8.24 -4.66
C GLY A 408 -7.76 -6.80 -5.00
N ILE A 409 -7.38 -6.01 -3.99
CA ILE A 409 -6.80 -4.69 -4.20
C ILE A 409 -5.46 -4.87 -4.90
N TYR A 410 -5.20 -4.02 -5.89
CA TYR A 410 -3.99 -4.11 -6.69
C TYR A 410 -2.80 -3.48 -5.98
N ALA A 411 -2.96 -2.26 -5.45
CA ALA A 411 -1.90 -1.58 -4.72
C ALA A 411 -2.50 -0.80 -3.54
N ALA A 412 -1.74 -0.66 -2.46
CA ALA A 412 -2.14 0.17 -1.34
C ALA A 412 -0.91 0.76 -0.67
N ASN A 413 -1.01 1.99 -0.17
CA ASN A 413 0.13 2.68 0.43
C ASN A 413 -0.28 3.36 1.75
N LEU A 414 0.28 2.88 2.86
CA LEU A 414 0.12 3.52 4.17
C LEU A 414 0.67 4.95 4.13
N PHE A 415 -0.13 5.92 4.59
CA PHE A 415 0.27 7.33 4.66
C PHE A 415 0.21 7.86 6.10
N THR A 416 1.37 8.11 6.69
CA THR A 416 1.52 8.77 8.00
C THR A 416 2.98 9.17 8.20
N MET A 417 3.25 10.09 9.13
CA MET A 417 4.61 10.49 9.51
C MET A 417 5.30 9.52 10.47
N ASP A 418 4.53 8.74 11.24
CA ASP A 418 5.04 7.69 12.12
C ASP A 418 4.07 6.50 12.13
N ALA A 419 4.61 5.28 12.17
CA ALA A 419 3.92 4.05 11.87
C ALA A 419 4.52 2.82 12.57
N GLN A 420 5.21 2.94 13.71
CA GLN A 420 6.01 1.82 14.26
C GLN A 420 5.25 0.48 14.32
N TYR A 421 4.03 0.47 14.88
CA TYR A 421 3.23 -0.75 14.95
C TYR A 421 2.65 -1.18 13.59
N GLN A 422 2.22 -0.26 12.73
CA GLN A 422 1.76 -0.59 11.38
C GLN A 422 2.91 -1.18 10.53
N LEU A 423 4.12 -0.63 10.59
CA LEU A 423 5.29 -1.17 9.87
C LEU A 423 5.68 -2.55 10.38
N ALA A 424 5.54 -2.82 11.68
CA ALA A 424 5.70 -4.17 12.22
C ALA A 424 4.66 -5.13 11.62
N ALA A 425 3.40 -4.71 11.46
CA ALA A 425 2.37 -5.52 10.80
C ALA A 425 2.67 -5.74 9.31
N ILE A 426 3.17 -4.74 8.57
CA ILE A 426 3.63 -4.94 7.19
C ILE A 426 4.76 -5.98 7.15
N ASN A 427 5.78 -5.86 8.03
CA ASN A 427 6.85 -6.84 8.12
C ASN A 427 6.35 -8.23 8.54
N LEU A 428 5.26 -8.36 9.30
CA LEU A 428 4.64 -9.66 9.58
C LEU A 428 4.11 -10.31 8.30
N TYR A 429 3.64 -9.52 7.32
CA TYR A 429 3.25 -10.03 6.00
C TYR A 429 4.41 -10.15 5.01
N THR A 430 5.57 -9.53 5.21
CA THR A 430 6.61 -9.45 4.17
C THR A 430 8.01 -9.88 4.58
N ASN A 431 8.26 -10.06 5.87
CA ASN A 431 9.57 -10.35 6.45
C ASN A 431 9.47 -10.87 7.90
N TYR A 432 8.60 -11.84 8.16
CA TYR A 432 8.29 -12.22 9.55
C TYR A 432 9.48 -12.84 10.30
N ASP A 433 10.47 -13.37 9.57
CA ASP A 433 11.66 -14.05 10.09
C ASP A 433 12.94 -13.21 9.98
N GLY A 434 12.83 -11.97 9.50
CA GLY A 434 13.98 -11.10 9.23
C GLY A 434 14.86 -11.54 8.04
N SER A 435 14.48 -12.59 7.32
CA SER A 435 15.23 -13.17 6.19
C SER A 435 14.47 -13.08 4.86
N GLY A 436 13.34 -12.37 4.83
CA GLY A 436 12.54 -12.09 3.65
C GLY A 436 11.32 -12.99 3.46
N SER A 437 11.02 -13.89 4.40
CA SER A 437 9.80 -14.70 4.33
C SER A 437 8.55 -13.87 4.64
N GLY A 438 7.53 -13.97 3.79
CA GLY A 438 6.25 -13.24 3.95
C GLY A 438 5.02 -14.13 4.06
N PHE A 439 3.85 -13.54 4.00
CA PHE A 439 2.61 -14.25 3.76
C PHE A 439 2.63 -14.89 2.36
N GLY A 440 1.90 -15.99 2.17
CA GLY A 440 1.79 -16.64 0.86
C GLY A 440 1.24 -15.70 -0.21
N ASP A 441 1.56 -15.98 -1.48
CA ASP A 441 1.10 -15.18 -2.64
C ASP A 441 -0.29 -15.59 -3.17
N THR A 442 -0.85 -16.68 -2.64
CA THR A 442 -2.13 -17.24 -3.08
C THR A 442 -3.04 -17.39 -1.87
N LEU A 443 -4.02 -16.50 -1.76
CA LEU A 443 -5.07 -16.54 -0.75
C LEU A 443 -5.89 -17.82 -0.91
N VAL A 444 -6.31 -18.41 0.21
CA VAL A 444 -7.23 -19.55 0.25
C VAL A 444 -8.42 -19.25 1.16
N SER A 445 -9.46 -20.08 1.10
CA SER A 445 -10.64 -19.91 1.96
C SER A 445 -10.24 -19.96 3.44
N CYS A 446 -10.60 -18.92 4.19
CA CYS A 446 -10.39 -18.79 5.62
C CYS A 446 -11.59 -18.06 6.22
N THR A 447 -12.30 -18.69 7.15
CA THR A 447 -13.49 -18.11 7.79
C THR A 447 -13.39 -18.18 9.30
N THR A 448 -13.86 -17.15 9.99
CA THR A 448 -14.01 -17.07 11.44
C THR A 448 -15.49 -16.92 11.78
N ASP A 449 -15.95 -17.53 12.88
CA ASP A 449 -17.34 -17.44 13.33
C ASP A 449 -17.66 -16.18 14.16
N ASP A 450 -16.61 -15.44 14.57
CA ASP A 450 -16.72 -14.19 15.32
C ASP A 450 -15.70 -13.16 14.81
N ILE A 451 -16.06 -12.48 13.73
CA ILE A 451 -15.25 -11.42 13.12
C ILE A 451 -15.06 -10.21 14.04
N GLU A 452 -15.88 -10.02 15.08
CA GLU A 452 -15.76 -8.88 16.00
C GLU A 452 -14.66 -9.11 17.02
N THR A 453 -14.49 -10.37 17.46
CA THR A 453 -13.42 -10.79 18.36
C THR A 453 -12.11 -11.10 17.63
N SER A 454 -12.16 -11.75 16.46
CA SER A 454 -10.96 -12.25 15.77
C SER A 454 -11.16 -12.31 14.26
N THR A 455 -10.22 -11.73 13.51
CA THR A 455 -10.12 -11.91 12.05
C THR A 455 -8.98 -12.85 11.71
N ALA A 456 -9.12 -13.55 10.58
CA ALA A 456 -8.13 -14.53 10.14
C ALA A 456 -8.02 -14.58 8.61
N TYR A 457 -6.79 -14.71 8.11
CA TYR A 457 -6.49 -14.78 6.69
C TYR A 457 -5.44 -15.86 6.43
N ALA A 458 -5.66 -16.74 5.47
CA ALA A 458 -4.75 -17.83 5.14
C ALA A 458 -4.28 -17.75 3.68
N ALA A 459 -3.02 -18.09 3.46
CA ALA A 459 -2.45 -18.18 2.12
C ALA A 459 -1.45 -19.34 2.02
N ILE A 460 -1.25 -19.77 0.79
CA ILE A 460 -0.22 -20.70 0.34
C ILE A 460 0.67 -20.02 -0.71
N ASN A 461 1.73 -20.68 -1.17
CA ASN A 461 2.59 -20.17 -2.25
C ASN A 461 2.29 -20.91 -3.56
N GLY A 462 1.74 -20.21 -4.55
CA GLY A 462 1.18 -20.77 -5.77
C GLY A 462 0.18 -21.88 -5.45
N ASP A 463 0.51 -23.10 -5.90
CA ASP A 463 -0.30 -24.30 -5.64
C ASP A 463 0.24 -25.17 -4.50
N ASN A 464 1.26 -24.72 -3.77
CA ASN A 464 1.91 -25.51 -2.72
C ASN A 464 1.10 -25.51 -1.42
N GLU A 465 0.27 -26.52 -1.23
CA GLU A 465 -0.49 -26.75 0.00
C GLU A 465 0.34 -27.33 1.16
N ASP A 466 1.64 -27.58 0.98
CA ASP A 466 2.47 -28.17 2.04
C ASP A 466 2.80 -27.17 3.16
N VAL A 467 2.64 -25.88 2.89
CA VAL A 467 2.87 -24.77 3.83
C VAL A 467 1.74 -23.77 3.74
N ILE A 468 1.07 -23.54 4.87
CA ILE A 468 0.09 -22.46 5.07
C ILE A 468 0.75 -21.37 5.91
N THR A 469 0.58 -20.12 5.49
CA THR A 469 0.73 -18.96 6.38
C THR A 469 -0.66 -18.48 6.79
N LEU A 470 -0.91 -18.38 8.10
CA LEU A 470 -2.19 -17.98 8.67
C LEU A 470 -1.97 -16.80 9.62
N VAL A 471 -2.54 -15.65 9.29
CA VAL A 471 -2.60 -14.48 10.19
C VAL A 471 -3.89 -14.53 10.99
N VAL A 472 -3.81 -14.34 12.30
CA VAL A 472 -4.97 -14.32 13.22
C VAL A 472 -4.83 -13.14 14.17
N THR A 473 -5.90 -12.38 14.38
CA THR A 473 -5.94 -11.27 15.34
C THR A 473 -6.73 -11.65 16.59
N ASN A 474 -6.34 -11.13 17.75
CA ASN A 474 -7.21 -11.07 18.92
C ASN A 474 -7.56 -9.62 19.22
N LYS A 475 -8.81 -9.25 18.94
CA LYS A 475 -9.33 -7.89 19.15
C LYS A 475 -9.93 -7.69 20.54
N ALA A 476 -10.02 -8.76 21.35
CA ALA A 476 -10.49 -8.64 22.73
C ALA A 476 -9.56 -7.74 23.55
N PHE A 477 -10.16 -6.85 24.34
CA PHE A 477 -9.43 -5.80 25.06
C PHE A 477 -8.54 -6.35 26.19
N ASP A 478 -9.11 -7.16 27.09
CA ASP A 478 -8.43 -7.76 28.25
C ASP A 478 -8.56 -9.29 28.31
N ASP A 479 -9.37 -9.90 27.45
CA ASP A 479 -9.64 -11.34 27.51
C ASP A 479 -8.71 -12.12 26.57
N LYS A 480 -8.21 -13.25 27.08
CA LYS A 480 -7.59 -14.26 26.24
C LYS A 480 -8.65 -14.88 25.34
N THR A 481 -8.24 -15.20 24.12
CA THR A 481 -9.10 -15.85 23.14
C THR A 481 -8.42 -17.13 22.64
N THR A 482 -9.11 -18.25 22.78
CA THR A 482 -8.71 -19.53 22.20
C THR A 482 -9.24 -19.61 20.77
N ALA A 483 -8.36 -19.68 19.78
CA ALA A 483 -8.74 -19.97 18.40
C ALA A 483 -8.64 -21.47 18.11
N ASN A 484 -9.76 -22.11 17.79
CA ASN A 484 -9.80 -23.47 17.26
C ASN A 484 -9.76 -23.41 15.74
N ILE A 485 -8.69 -23.91 15.13
CA ILE A 485 -8.41 -23.81 13.71
C ILE A 485 -8.51 -25.19 13.07
N GLU A 486 -9.39 -25.36 12.09
CA GLU A 486 -9.47 -26.53 11.22
C GLU A 486 -8.72 -26.26 9.91
N LEU A 487 -7.87 -27.20 9.45
CA LEU A 487 -6.91 -26.96 8.36
C LEU A 487 -7.22 -27.72 7.06
N GLY A 488 -8.25 -28.56 7.05
CA GLY A 488 -8.64 -29.40 5.91
C GLY A 488 -7.69 -30.57 5.60
N ASN A 489 -6.38 -30.39 5.81
CA ASN A 489 -5.31 -31.37 5.59
C ASN A 489 -4.52 -31.64 6.88
N GLU A 490 -3.74 -32.73 6.94
CA GLU A 490 -2.86 -33.03 8.07
C GLU A 490 -1.50 -32.31 7.97
N TYR A 491 -1.11 -31.67 9.07
CA TYR A 491 0.18 -30.98 9.24
C TYR A 491 0.88 -31.49 10.51
N LYS A 492 2.21 -31.39 10.56
CA LYS A 492 3.02 -31.88 11.70
C LYS A 492 3.92 -30.82 12.32
N TYR A 493 4.02 -29.65 11.69
CA TYR A 493 4.83 -28.55 12.16
C TYR A 493 4.01 -27.26 12.18
N ALA A 494 4.18 -26.48 13.24
CA ALA A 494 3.68 -25.12 13.33
C ALA A 494 4.70 -24.25 14.06
N HIS A 495 4.89 -23.04 13.58
CA HIS A 495 5.72 -22.02 14.21
C HIS A 495 4.92 -20.73 14.35
N LEU A 496 5.12 -20.00 15.44
CA LEU A 496 4.36 -18.80 15.77
C LEU A 496 5.26 -17.56 15.75
N TYR A 497 4.86 -16.57 14.96
CA TYR A 497 5.33 -15.20 15.07
C TYR A 497 4.20 -14.34 15.62
N GLY A 498 4.52 -13.19 16.22
CA GLY A 498 3.46 -12.27 16.62
C GLY A 498 3.92 -10.86 16.99
N ILE A 499 2.94 -9.99 17.14
CA ILE A 499 3.07 -8.60 17.60
C ILE A 499 2.13 -8.43 18.80
N ASN A 500 2.62 -7.75 19.84
CA ASN A 500 1.88 -7.51 21.08
C ASN A 500 2.17 -6.10 21.61
N SER A 501 1.57 -5.75 22.74
CA SER A 501 1.71 -4.42 23.36
C SER A 501 3.04 -4.14 24.04
N MET A 502 3.99 -5.08 24.08
CA MET A 502 5.28 -4.88 24.74
C MET A 502 6.22 -3.97 23.92
N SER A 503 6.22 -4.12 22.60
CA SER A 503 6.97 -3.28 21.68
C SER A 503 6.49 -3.43 20.23
N ALA A 504 6.72 -2.38 19.45
CA ALA A 504 6.43 -2.31 18.02
C ALA A 504 7.46 -3.10 17.19
N GLN A 505 7.52 -4.42 17.40
CA GLN A 505 8.38 -5.34 16.67
C GLN A 505 7.73 -6.71 16.56
N LEU A 506 8.27 -7.55 15.68
CA LEU A 506 7.88 -8.94 15.59
C LEU A 506 8.64 -9.76 16.63
N PHE A 507 7.94 -10.74 17.20
CA PHE A 507 8.50 -11.74 18.08
C PHE A 507 8.44 -13.10 17.38
N ASP A 508 9.61 -13.67 17.10
CA ASP A 508 9.78 -15.10 16.77
C ASP A 508 9.60 -15.90 18.06
N MET A 509 8.56 -16.75 18.08
CA MET A 509 8.28 -17.60 19.23
C MET A 509 8.81 -19.01 18.97
N THR A 510 9.31 -19.68 20.00
CA THR A 510 9.93 -21.01 19.82
C THR A 510 8.94 -22.03 19.24
N ASP A 511 9.46 -23.01 18.48
CA ASP A 511 8.69 -24.16 17.96
C ASP A 511 7.89 -24.92 19.05
N SER A 512 8.32 -24.80 20.31
CA SER A 512 7.70 -25.43 21.47
C SER A 512 6.77 -24.49 22.25
N ASN A 513 6.31 -23.38 21.64
CA ASN A 513 5.47 -22.41 22.32
C ASN A 513 4.15 -23.09 22.78
N PRO A 514 3.86 -23.12 24.09
CA PRO A 514 2.67 -23.80 24.61
C PRO A 514 1.34 -23.14 24.19
N ALA A 515 1.38 -21.94 23.60
CA ALA A 515 0.20 -21.31 23.03
C ALA A 515 -0.32 -22.04 21.79
N VAL A 516 0.51 -22.86 21.12
CA VAL A 516 0.13 -23.60 19.91
C VAL A 516 0.06 -25.08 20.20
N THR A 517 -1.08 -25.70 19.91
CA THR A 517 -1.25 -27.16 19.97
C THR A 517 -1.76 -27.69 18.64
N LEU A 518 -0.89 -28.37 17.88
CA LEU A 518 -1.22 -28.99 16.59
C LEU A 518 -1.62 -30.46 16.78
N ASN A 519 -2.77 -30.84 16.22
CA ASN A 519 -3.35 -32.18 16.31
C ASN A 519 -3.64 -32.76 14.90
N GLY A 520 -2.66 -32.72 14.01
CA GLY A 520 -2.81 -33.20 12.63
C GLY A 520 -3.61 -32.21 11.78
N SER A 521 -4.92 -32.43 11.64
CA SER A 521 -5.79 -31.60 10.80
C SER A 521 -6.46 -30.42 11.52
N SER A 522 -6.13 -30.21 12.79
CA SER A 522 -6.58 -29.05 13.58
C SER A 522 -5.47 -28.50 14.45
N LEU A 523 -5.58 -27.23 14.80
CA LEU A 523 -4.66 -26.49 15.64
C LEU A 523 -5.44 -25.64 16.64
N THR A 524 -4.97 -25.56 17.88
CA THR A 524 -5.47 -24.59 18.86
C THR A 524 -4.40 -23.53 19.10
N LEU A 525 -4.79 -22.26 19.07
CA LEU A 525 -3.94 -21.11 19.40
C LEU A 525 -4.53 -20.34 20.58
N GLU A 526 -3.78 -20.23 21.67
CA GLU A 526 -4.12 -19.38 22.82
C GLU A 526 -3.57 -17.96 22.61
N MET A 527 -4.45 -17.01 22.35
CA MET A 527 -4.07 -15.63 22.03
C MET A 527 -4.20 -14.73 23.26
N GLU A 528 -3.13 -14.00 23.57
CA GLU A 528 -3.19 -12.89 24.52
C GLU A 528 -4.07 -11.74 23.97
N PRO A 529 -4.66 -10.89 24.85
CA PRO A 529 -5.48 -9.76 24.43
C PRO A 529 -4.70 -8.80 23.53
N ARG A 530 -5.37 -8.21 22.53
CA ARG A 530 -4.78 -7.23 21.59
C ARG A 530 -3.45 -7.70 21.00
N THR A 531 -3.52 -8.75 20.20
CA THR A 531 -2.35 -9.32 19.51
C THR A 531 -2.62 -9.59 18.04
N VAL A 532 -1.54 -9.64 17.26
CA VAL A 532 -1.52 -10.21 15.91
C VAL A 532 -0.58 -11.41 15.94
N SER A 533 -1.06 -12.54 15.43
CA SER A 533 -0.29 -13.78 15.33
C SER A 533 -0.14 -14.17 13.86
N LEU A 534 1.03 -14.68 13.47
CA LEU A 534 1.25 -15.38 12.22
C LEU A 534 1.72 -16.80 12.51
N LEU A 535 0.96 -17.78 12.04
CA LEU A 535 1.32 -19.20 12.08
C LEU A 535 1.89 -19.62 10.73
N VAL A 536 3.08 -20.22 10.76
CA VAL A 536 3.62 -21.00 9.63
C VAL A 536 3.34 -22.47 9.92
N ILE A 537 2.42 -23.07 9.17
CA ILE A 537 1.94 -24.43 9.38
C ILE A 537 2.39 -25.30 8.21
N ALA A 538 3.08 -26.40 8.47
CA ALA A 538 3.72 -27.20 7.44
C ALA A 538 3.54 -28.71 7.63
N LYS A 539 3.52 -29.46 6.51
CA LYS A 539 3.35 -30.92 6.51
C LYS A 539 4.38 -31.61 7.40
N ASP A 540 5.60 -31.10 7.36
CA ASP A 540 6.72 -31.37 8.25
C ASP A 540 7.68 -30.17 8.22
N LYS A 541 8.77 -30.22 8.99
CA LYS A 541 9.70 -29.09 9.11
C LYS A 541 10.51 -28.93 7.81
N GLU A 542 10.81 -30.04 7.14
CA GLU A 542 11.54 -30.09 5.87
C GLU A 542 10.77 -29.44 4.71
N ALA A 543 9.44 -29.42 4.76
CA ALA A 543 8.61 -28.72 3.77
C ALA A 543 8.89 -27.21 3.69
N LEU A 544 9.40 -26.60 4.77
CA LEU A 544 9.76 -25.17 4.78
C LEU A 544 10.91 -24.84 3.82
N ASP A 545 11.86 -25.76 3.63
CA ASP A 545 13.04 -25.56 2.78
C ASP A 545 12.69 -25.54 1.28
N THR A 546 11.52 -26.06 0.90
CA THR A 546 11.04 -26.03 -0.50
C THR A 546 10.52 -24.65 -0.92
N ARG A 547 10.36 -23.73 0.03
CA ARG A 547 9.81 -22.39 -0.17
C ARG A 547 10.77 -21.43 -0.88
N GLU A 548 12.08 -21.54 -0.62
CA GLU A 548 13.11 -20.68 -1.26
C GLU A 548 13.26 -20.96 -2.77
N ALA A 549 12.93 -22.18 -3.21
CA ALA A 549 13.10 -22.59 -4.61
C ALA A 549 12.00 -22.05 -5.55
N VAL A 550 10.83 -21.66 -5.01
CA VAL A 550 9.68 -21.21 -5.81
C VAL A 550 9.64 -19.69 -5.96
N SER A 551 10.02 -18.92 -4.92
CA SER A 551 10.07 -17.45 -5.01
C SER A 551 11.11 -16.96 -6.04
N SER A 552 12.26 -17.63 -6.11
CA SER A 552 13.32 -17.34 -7.08
C SER A 552 12.97 -17.69 -8.54
N ALA A 553 11.95 -18.52 -8.76
CA ALA A 553 11.44 -18.86 -10.08
C ALA A 553 10.33 -17.90 -10.54
N ALA A 554 9.48 -17.42 -9.62
CA ALA A 554 8.45 -16.42 -9.89
C ALA A 554 9.05 -15.05 -10.25
N GLU A 555 10.18 -14.66 -9.63
CA GLU A 555 10.92 -13.45 -10.01
C GLU A 555 11.61 -13.54 -11.38
N LYS A 556 11.74 -14.75 -11.97
CA LYS A 556 12.41 -15.00 -13.26
C LYS A 556 11.47 -15.36 -14.42
N GLY A 557 10.16 -15.27 -14.22
CA GLY A 557 9.15 -15.68 -15.20
C GLY A 557 8.91 -14.65 -16.32
N GLU A 558 9.88 -14.47 -17.22
CA GLU A 558 9.65 -13.83 -18.51
C GLU A 558 8.67 -14.65 -19.37
N GLY A 559 7.80 -13.92 -20.07
CA GLY A 559 6.77 -14.47 -20.94
C GLY A 559 7.29 -15.43 -22.01
N LYS A 560 6.75 -16.64 -21.99
CA LYS A 560 6.50 -17.40 -23.22
C LYS A 560 5.05 -17.82 -23.29
N SER A 561 4.24 -16.92 -23.85
CA SER A 561 2.99 -17.27 -24.49
C SER A 561 3.27 -18.34 -25.56
N SER A 562 2.78 -19.56 -25.33
CA SER A 562 2.67 -20.57 -26.37
C SER A 562 1.24 -20.56 -26.89
N LEU A 563 1.02 -19.85 -28.00
CA LEU A 563 -0.19 -20.02 -28.80
C LEU A 563 -0.16 -21.40 -29.49
N PRO A 564 -1.30 -22.12 -29.58
CA PRO A 564 -1.35 -23.41 -30.25
C PRO A 564 -1.28 -23.22 -31.77
N LEU A 565 -0.22 -23.73 -32.39
CA LEU A 565 -0.05 -23.74 -33.85
C LEU A 565 -0.97 -24.79 -34.47
N ILE A 566 -1.90 -24.35 -35.32
CA ILE A 566 -2.74 -25.20 -36.17
C ILE A 566 -1.83 -25.94 -37.17
N LEU A 567 -1.87 -27.29 -37.14
CA LEU A 567 -1.15 -28.16 -38.07
C LEU A 567 -1.69 -28.01 -39.50
N GLY A 568 -0.86 -27.47 -40.39
CA GLY A 568 -0.97 -27.64 -41.84
C GLY A 568 -0.01 -28.73 -42.32
N ILE A 569 -0.56 -29.77 -42.95
CA ILE A 569 0.15 -30.93 -43.49
C ILE A 569 0.82 -30.57 -44.83
N ALA A 570 2.15 -30.73 -44.91
CA ALA A 570 2.96 -31.11 -46.08
C ALA A 570 4.42 -31.07 -45.60
N GLY A 571 5.30 -32.07 -45.70
CA GLY A 571 5.46 -33.11 -46.69
C GLY A 571 6.91 -33.03 -47.18
N GLY A 572 7.77 -34.00 -46.82
CA GLY A 572 8.95 -34.35 -47.62
C GLY A 572 10.35 -34.04 -47.07
N ALA A 573 11.00 -35.13 -46.62
CA ALA A 573 12.36 -35.57 -47.01
C ALA A 573 13.64 -34.90 -46.45
N ALA A 574 14.39 -35.74 -45.71
CA ALA A 574 15.83 -36.04 -45.84
C ALA A 574 16.85 -34.91 -45.48
N ALA A 575 18.00 -35.12 -44.86
CA ALA A 575 18.80 -36.30 -44.55
C ALA A 575 19.77 -36.01 -43.39
N LEU A 576 20.24 -37.10 -42.77
CA LEU A 576 21.46 -37.23 -41.93
C LEU A 576 22.67 -36.41 -42.42
N VAL A 577 23.54 -35.97 -41.50
CA VAL A 577 24.89 -36.55 -41.23
C VAL A 577 25.52 -35.86 -40.02
N ALA A 578 26.09 -36.68 -39.13
CA ALA A 578 26.87 -36.32 -37.96
C ALA A 578 28.34 -35.99 -38.28
N ALA A 579 29.03 -35.21 -37.45
CA ALA A 579 30.32 -35.62 -36.86
C ALA A 579 30.89 -34.56 -35.89
N ILE A 580 31.40 -35.11 -34.79
CA ILE A 580 32.09 -34.53 -33.64
C ILE A 580 33.54 -34.19 -33.97
N VAL A 581 34.10 -33.09 -33.44
CA VAL A 581 35.50 -33.03 -32.97
C VAL A 581 35.62 -32.17 -31.71
N PHE A 582 36.14 -32.79 -30.65
CA PHE A 582 36.61 -32.21 -29.38
C PHE A 582 38.04 -31.66 -29.55
N ALA A 583 38.39 -30.57 -28.84
CA ALA A 583 39.49 -30.53 -27.85
C ALA A 583 40.20 -29.15 -27.69
N VAL A 584 40.02 -28.59 -26.48
CA VAL A 584 41.06 -28.22 -25.50
C VAL A 584 42.09 -27.12 -25.84
N PHE A 585 42.10 -26.04 -25.03
CA PHE A 585 43.34 -25.55 -24.39
C PHE A 585 43.08 -24.85 -23.04
N ARG A 586 43.95 -25.19 -22.08
CA ARG A 586 44.03 -24.81 -20.66
C ARG A 586 44.57 -23.39 -20.43
N ILE A 587 43.99 -22.72 -19.43
CA ILE A 587 44.59 -22.07 -18.24
C ILE A 587 46.05 -21.59 -18.34
N LYS A 588 46.26 -20.30 -18.02
CA LYS A 588 47.42 -19.84 -17.23
C LYS A 588 47.03 -18.73 -16.25
N LYS A 589 47.67 -18.80 -15.07
CA LYS A 589 47.41 -18.09 -13.82
C LYS A 589 48.53 -17.07 -13.57
N THR A 590 48.17 -15.96 -12.91
CA THR A 590 48.90 -15.18 -11.87
C THR A 590 50.10 -14.24 -12.17
N GLN A 591 50.05 -13.14 -11.40
CA GLN A 591 51.04 -12.14 -10.96
C GLN A 591 51.24 -10.88 -11.82
N HIS A 592 50.60 -9.77 -11.43
CA HIS A 592 51.18 -8.77 -10.54
C HIS A 592 50.11 -7.97 -9.79
#